data_AF-A0A1E4G4J1-F1
#
_entry.id   AF-A0A1E4G4J1-F1
#
_cell.length_a   1.000
_cell.length_b   1.000
_cell.length_c   1.000
_cell.angle_alpha   90.00
_cell.angle_beta   90.00
_cell.angle_gamma   90.00
#
_symmetry.space_group_name_H-M   'P 1'
#
loop_
_entity.id
_entity.type
_entity.pdbx_description
1 polymer ?
#
loop_
_entity_poly.entity_id
_entity_poly.type
_entity_poly.pdbx_seq_one_letter_code
_entity_poly.pdbx_strand_id
1 'polypeptide(L)'
;MFARIAAAGLALAGLIAPAEADEALVLGLQESGTVQWEIEAIRNLGLDEKHGVRLEIRQLADSRAGQIALQAGAVDVILSDFTWVSAQRSQSADFTMVPHSLAVGGLIVPVDSAIATPGDLAGKVLGVAGGPADKSFVVLQAYYHHLTGAALAEQVEARFGAPPLINELLASGGVDAGLNFWHWNARAKAAGMVEILSVAEMFAELGLEETPPLLGWTFSEAVAAEKSAALARFLDASFEAKAILLEDDAVWENLAGIMGAADDAVLFAQLRDDYRAGIVSGVHEADVAAARQAFALLARYGGRDVVGEQVEMAPGTFWEGYSR
;
A
#
# COMPACT_ATOMS: atom_id res chain seq x y z
N MET A 1 35.95 -76.81 12.65
CA MET A 1 36.50 -75.69 13.44
C MET A 1 36.57 -74.49 12.50
N PHE A 2 35.74 -73.47 12.75
CA PHE A 2 35.43 -72.38 11.83
C PHE A 2 36.56 -71.34 11.76
N ALA A 3 36.94 -70.88 10.57
CA ALA A 3 37.78 -69.68 10.38
C ALA A 3 36.99 -68.66 9.56
N ARG A 4 36.74 -67.50 10.20
CA ARG A 4 35.87 -66.41 9.75
C ARG A 4 36.57 -65.55 8.71
N ILE A 5 35.87 -65.23 7.63
CA ILE A 5 36.18 -64.14 6.69
C ILE A 5 35.69 -62.84 7.33
N ALA A 6 36.58 -61.88 7.54
CA ALA A 6 36.23 -60.53 7.98
C ALA A 6 36.20 -59.60 6.76
N ALA A 7 35.00 -59.20 6.34
CA ALA A 7 34.77 -58.13 5.37
C ALA A 7 34.64 -56.80 6.13
N ALA A 8 35.53 -55.85 5.85
CA ALA A 8 35.45 -54.49 6.35
C ALA A 8 34.57 -53.66 5.39
N GLY A 9 33.33 -53.38 5.78
CA GLY A 9 32.47 -52.42 5.09
C GLY A 9 32.66 -51.02 5.67
N LEU A 10 33.14 -50.09 4.85
CA LEU A 10 33.12 -48.65 5.15
C LEU A 10 31.65 -48.17 5.08
N ALA A 11 31.07 -47.80 6.22
CA ALA A 11 29.79 -47.11 6.27
C ALA A 11 30.04 -45.60 6.16
N LEU A 12 29.79 -45.04 4.97
CA LEU A 12 29.74 -43.60 4.77
C LEU A 12 28.42 -43.09 5.38
N ALA A 13 28.46 -42.67 6.64
CA ALA A 13 27.35 -41.97 7.28
C ALA A 13 27.31 -40.54 6.72
N GLY A 14 26.43 -40.30 5.74
CA GLY A 14 26.12 -38.95 5.29
C GLY A 14 25.50 -38.17 6.44
N LEU A 15 26.17 -37.09 6.86
CA LEU A 15 25.54 -36.06 7.69
C LEU A 15 24.46 -35.38 6.86
N ILE A 16 23.21 -35.82 7.01
CA ILE A 16 22.06 -35.01 6.65
C ILE A 16 21.98 -33.96 7.77
N ALA A 17 22.49 -32.75 7.50
CA ALA A 17 22.19 -31.62 8.36
C ALA A 17 20.66 -31.46 8.43
N PRO A 18 20.07 -31.25 9.61
CA PRO A 18 18.66 -30.88 9.66
C PRO A 18 18.52 -29.58 8.86
N ALA A 19 17.67 -29.59 7.83
CA ALA A 19 17.21 -28.34 7.25
C ALA A 19 16.58 -27.56 8.39
N GLU A 20 17.16 -26.41 8.76
CA GLU A 20 16.46 -25.43 9.59
C GLU A 20 15.07 -25.26 8.96
N ALA A 21 14.02 -25.57 9.72
CA ALA A 21 12.68 -25.34 9.24
C ALA A 21 12.57 -23.82 9.02
N ASP A 22 12.53 -23.41 7.75
CA ASP A 22 12.49 -22.01 7.35
C ASP A 22 11.34 -21.34 8.13
N GLU A 23 11.70 -20.41 9.01
CA GLU A 23 10.73 -19.78 9.90
C GLU A 23 9.72 -19.01 9.05
N ALA A 24 8.43 -19.23 9.32
CA ALA A 24 7.39 -18.55 8.56
C ALA A 24 7.47 -17.03 8.78
N LEU A 25 7.32 -16.29 7.69
CA LEU A 25 7.10 -14.85 7.74
C LEU A 25 5.60 -14.60 7.92
N VAL A 26 5.22 -13.96 9.02
CA VAL A 26 3.83 -13.70 9.38
C VAL A 26 3.40 -12.33 8.88
N LEU A 27 2.51 -12.30 7.90
CA LEU A 27 1.99 -11.07 7.30
C LEU A 27 0.63 -10.74 7.90
N GLY A 28 0.50 -9.54 8.46
CA GLY A 28 -0.77 -8.96 8.89
C GLY A 28 -1.41 -8.16 7.78
N LEU A 29 -2.48 -8.69 7.17
CA LEU A 29 -3.14 -8.08 6.01
C LEU A 29 -4.58 -7.71 6.33
N GLN A 30 -5.01 -6.54 5.87
CA GLN A 30 -6.41 -6.18 5.95
C GLN A 30 -7.23 -7.11 5.06
N GLU A 31 -8.31 -7.69 5.60
CA GLU A 31 -9.11 -8.73 4.92
C GLU A 31 -9.66 -8.26 3.57
N SER A 32 -10.13 -7.01 3.51
CA SER A 32 -10.67 -6.35 2.31
C SER A 32 -9.63 -5.52 1.55
N GLY A 33 -8.35 -5.62 1.90
CA GLY A 33 -7.27 -4.85 1.28
C GLY A 33 -6.85 -5.42 -0.09
N THR A 34 -6.53 -4.53 -1.03
CA THR A 34 -6.06 -4.91 -2.37
C THR A 34 -4.68 -5.60 -2.39
N VAL A 35 -3.95 -5.52 -1.27
CA VAL A 35 -2.71 -6.28 -1.06
C VAL A 35 -2.91 -7.79 -1.16
N GLN A 36 -4.12 -8.27 -0.84
CA GLN A 36 -4.45 -9.69 -0.96
C GLN A 36 -4.36 -10.17 -2.42
N TRP A 37 -4.56 -9.28 -3.40
CA TRP A 37 -4.45 -9.64 -4.82
C TRP A 37 -3.01 -9.98 -5.20
N GLU A 38 -2.04 -9.26 -4.65
CA GLU A 38 -0.63 -9.57 -4.83
C GLU A 38 -0.23 -10.88 -4.15
N ILE A 39 -0.71 -11.11 -2.93
CA ILE A 39 -0.42 -12.35 -2.20
C ILE A 39 -1.02 -13.57 -2.90
N GLU A 40 -2.24 -13.45 -3.42
CA GLU A 40 -2.86 -14.52 -4.21
C GLU A 40 -2.14 -14.70 -5.56
N ALA A 41 -1.63 -13.63 -6.19
CA ALA A 41 -0.78 -13.75 -7.37
C ALA A 41 0.52 -14.50 -7.05
N ILE A 42 1.21 -14.16 -5.95
CA ILE A 42 2.40 -14.87 -5.46
C ILE A 42 2.13 -16.37 -5.33
N ARG A 43 1.02 -16.74 -4.69
CA ARG A 43 0.62 -18.14 -4.49
C ARG A 43 0.27 -18.85 -5.80
N ASN A 44 -0.57 -18.24 -6.64
CA ASN A 44 -1.00 -18.83 -7.91
C ASN A 44 0.17 -19.06 -8.87
N LEU A 45 1.19 -18.20 -8.81
CA LEU A 45 2.42 -18.30 -9.60
C LEU A 45 3.49 -19.18 -8.94
N GLY A 46 3.27 -19.68 -7.72
CA GLY A 46 4.24 -20.46 -6.94
C GLY A 46 5.52 -19.68 -6.61
N LEU A 47 5.43 -18.35 -6.48
CA LEU A 47 6.58 -17.48 -6.24
C LEU A 47 7.10 -17.59 -4.81
N ASP A 48 6.24 -17.88 -3.84
CA ASP A 48 6.64 -18.19 -2.47
C ASP A 48 7.49 -19.47 -2.42
N GLU A 49 7.08 -20.53 -3.13
CA GLU A 49 7.89 -21.75 -3.27
C GLU A 49 9.19 -21.50 -4.06
N LYS A 50 9.11 -20.75 -5.17
CA LYS A 50 10.27 -20.41 -6.02
C LYS A 50 11.35 -19.67 -5.24
N HIS A 51 10.97 -18.68 -4.46
CA HIS A 51 11.88 -17.89 -3.63
C HIS A 51 12.21 -18.58 -2.31
N GLY A 52 11.52 -19.67 -1.96
CA GLY A 52 11.75 -20.43 -0.74
C GLY A 52 11.33 -19.66 0.50
N VAL A 53 10.18 -18.99 0.49
CA VAL A 53 9.64 -18.28 1.66
C VAL A 53 8.30 -18.88 2.05
N ARG A 54 8.12 -19.16 3.34
CA ARG A 54 6.83 -19.60 3.87
C ARG A 54 6.07 -18.41 4.42
N LEU A 55 4.91 -18.12 3.83
CA LEU A 55 4.05 -17.01 4.25
C LEU A 55 2.89 -17.51 5.14
N GLU A 56 2.77 -16.97 6.34
CA GLU A 56 1.57 -17.10 7.19
C GLU A 56 0.78 -15.81 7.12
N ILE A 57 -0.50 -15.86 6.73
CA ILE A 57 -1.35 -14.67 6.63
C ILE A 57 -2.28 -14.58 7.83
N ARG A 58 -2.21 -13.46 8.55
CA ARG A 58 -3.14 -13.08 9.61
C ARG A 58 -4.07 -11.99 9.08
N GLN A 59 -5.35 -12.30 9.00
CA GLN A 59 -6.37 -11.36 8.55
C GLN A 59 -6.67 -10.34 9.64
N LEU A 60 -6.76 -9.07 9.25
CA LEU A 60 -6.95 -7.92 10.13
C LEU A 60 -8.12 -7.07 9.65
N ALA A 61 -8.76 -6.39 10.60
CA ALA A 61 -9.94 -5.58 10.31
C ALA A 61 -9.63 -4.34 9.46
N ASP A 62 -8.52 -3.67 9.76
CA ASP A 62 -8.09 -2.43 9.09
C ASP A 62 -6.60 -2.16 9.31
N SER A 63 -6.09 -1.08 8.71
CA SER A 63 -4.69 -0.64 8.88
C SER A 63 -4.28 -0.37 10.33
N ARG A 64 -5.20 0.10 11.19
CA ARG A 64 -4.90 0.36 12.61
C ARG A 64 -4.72 -0.94 13.39
N ALA A 65 -5.54 -1.94 13.09
CA ALA A 65 -5.34 -3.30 13.62
C ALA A 65 -3.99 -3.87 13.19
N GLY A 66 -3.53 -3.58 11.96
CA GLY A 66 -2.17 -3.87 11.48
C GLY A 66 -1.08 -3.24 12.31
N GLN A 67 -1.16 -1.93 12.51
CA GLN A 67 -0.20 -1.18 13.32
C GLN A 67 -0.11 -1.71 14.76
N ILE A 68 -1.25 -2.01 15.39
CA ILE A 68 -1.29 -2.60 16.74
C ILE A 68 -0.68 -4.01 16.75
N ALA A 69 -1.02 -4.85 15.76
CA ALA A 69 -0.48 -6.20 15.67
C ALA A 69 1.04 -6.20 15.48
N LEU A 70 1.57 -5.32 14.63
CA LEU A 70 3.01 -5.16 14.42
C LEU A 70 3.70 -4.66 15.71
N GLN A 71 3.12 -3.63 16.36
CA GLN A 71 3.63 -3.11 17.62
C GLN A 71 3.65 -4.14 18.76
N ALA A 72 2.70 -5.07 18.75
CA ALA A 72 2.62 -6.15 19.73
C ALA A 72 3.52 -7.36 19.38
N GLY A 73 4.22 -7.35 18.24
CA GLY A 73 4.96 -8.51 17.74
C GLY A 73 4.07 -9.69 17.34
N ALA A 74 2.79 -9.44 17.07
CA ALA A 74 1.84 -10.47 16.65
C ALA A 74 1.91 -10.76 15.14
N VAL A 75 2.60 -9.93 14.35
CA VAL A 75 2.90 -10.14 12.94
C VAL A 75 4.29 -9.58 12.66
N ASP A 76 4.96 -10.11 11.64
CA ASP A 76 6.31 -9.66 11.23
C ASP A 76 6.24 -8.47 10.26
N VAL A 77 5.28 -8.51 9.33
CA VAL A 77 5.13 -7.52 8.25
C VAL A 77 3.68 -7.10 8.10
N ILE A 78 3.44 -5.81 7.88
CA ILE A 78 2.13 -5.26 7.48
C ILE A 78 2.30 -4.35 6.26
N LEU A 79 1.20 -3.92 5.66
CA LEU A 79 1.20 -2.75 4.79
C LEU A 79 0.84 -1.51 5.61
N SER A 80 1.70 -0.50 5.61
CA SER A 80 1.49 0.77 6.33
C SER A 80 2.02 1.96 5.53
N ASP A 81 1.77 3.16 6.03
CA ASP A 81 2.17 4.41 5.39
C ASP A 81 3.43 5.01 6.03
N PHE A 82 4.21 5.75 5.23
CA PHE A 82 5.49 6.32 5.68
C PHE A 82 5.33 7.39 6.76
N THR A 83 4.16 8.05 6.86
CA THR A 83 3.94 9.06 7.90
C THR A 83 3.82 8.41 9.28
N TRP A 84 3.11 7.28 9.36
CA TRP A 84 3.03 6.49 10.57
C TRP A 84 4.39 5.92 10.96
N VAL A 85 5.12 5.31 10.02
CA VAL A 85 6.46 4.77 10.27
C VAL A 85 7.38 5.88 10.80
N SER A 86 7.41 7.03 10.14
CA SER A 86 8.19 8.20 10.57
C SER A 86 7.79 8.65 11.98
N ALA A 87 6.49 8.83 12.26
CA ALA A 87 6.00 9.26 13.56
C ALA A 87 6.36 8.29 14.70
N GLN A 88 6.37 6.98 14.42
CA GLN A 88 6.81 5.96 15.37
C GLN A 88 8.31 6.03 15.62
N ARG A 89 9.14 6.20 14.58
CA ARG A 89 10.60 6.35 14.72
C ARG A 89 10.98 7.58 15.52
N SER A 90 10.25 8.69 15.34
CA SER A 90 10.43 9.89 16.15
C SER A 90 10.14 9.68 17.64
N GLN A 91 9.46 8.59 17.99
CA GLN A 91 9.21 8.14 19.36
C GLN A 91 10.09 6.94 19.76
N SER A 92 11.22 6.76 19.08
CA SER A 92 12.22 5.72 19.33
C SER A 92 11.79 4.28 19.05
N ALA A 93 10.68 4.07 18.32
CA ALA A 93 10.37 2.76 17.77
C ALA A 93 11.28 2.46 16.56
N ASP A 94 11.48 1.19 16.24
CA ASP A 94 12.41 0.73 15.21
C ASP A 94 11.72 0.29 13.91
N PHE A 95 10.52 0.79 13.63
CA PHE A 95 9.82 0.45 12.38
C PHE A 95 10.50 1.08 11.16
N THR A 96 10.45 0.36 10.05
CA THR A 96 10.98 0.75 8.74
C THR A 96 10.13 0.12 7.64
N MET A 97 10.31 0.53 6.39
CA MET A 97 9.52 0.00 5.28
C MET A 97 10.26 -0.07 3.95
N VAL A 98 9.80 -0.96 3.08
CA VAL A 98 10.15 -0.98 1.65
C VAL A 98 8.98 -0.44 0.84
N PRO A 99 9.18 0.50 -0.11
CA PRO A 99 8.12 1.03 -0.96
C PRO A 99 7.29 -0.07 -1.62
N HIS A 100 5.97 0.08 -1.61
CA HIS A 100 5.06 -0.94 -2.13
C HIS A 100 4.16 -0.38 -3.23
N SER A 101 3.52 0.76 -3.02
CA SER A 101 2.48 1.24 -3.93
C SER A 101 2.50 2.76 -4.09
N LEU A 102 2.41 3.18 -5.35
CA LEU A 102 2.11 4.53 -5.81
C LEU A 102 0.59 4.74 -6.00
N ALA A 103 -0.24 3.70 -5.83
CA ALA A 103 -1.68 3.80 -6.05
C ALA A 103 -2.31 4.71 -5.00
N VAL A 104 -2.71 5.89 -5.43
CA VAL A 104 -3.30 6.92 -4.58
C VAL A 104 -4.74 7.20 -4.96
N GLY A 105 -5.49 7.77 -4.02
CA GLY A 105 -6.86 8.21 -4.28
C GLY A 105 -6.94 9.36 -5.28
N GLY A 106 -8.15 9.91 -5.42
CA GLY A 106 -8.43 10.99 -6.36
C GLY A 106 -9.83 11.55 -6.19
N LEU A 107 -10.07 12.71 -6.78
CA LEU A 107 -11.34 13.41 -6.76
C LEU A 107 -12.22 12.93 -7.92
N ILE A 108 -13.32 12.28 -7.58
CA ILE A 108 -14.31 11.73 -8.51
C ILE A 108 -15.60 12.55 -8.44
N VAL A 109 -16.25 12.74 -9.59
CA VAL A 109 -17.54 13.42 -9.70
C VAL A 109 -18.49 12.65 -10.64
N PRO A 110 -19.82 12.86 -10.53
CA PRO A 110 -20.77 12.43 -11.54
C PRO A 110 -20.44 12.99 -12.94
N VAL A 111 -20.77 12.25 -14.01
CA VAL A 111 -20.45 12.63 -15.39
C VAL A 111 -21.05 13.98 -15.83
N ASP A 112 -22.18 14.36 -15.24
CA ASP A 112 -22.91 15.60 -15.48
C ASP A 112 -22.63 16.69 -14.43
N SER A 113 -21.60 16.49 -13.60
CA SER A 113 -21.17 17.45 -12.60
C SER A 113 -20.69 18.76 -13.23
N ALA A 114 -21.03 19.88 -12.58
CA ALA A 114 -20.49 21.18 -12.91
C ALA A 114 -19.08 21.44 -12.32
N ILE A 115 -18.55 20.49 -11.53
CA ILE A 115 -17.22 20.57 -10.93
C ILE A 115 -16.20 20.07 -11.95
N ALA A 116 -15.44 21.00 -12.56
CA ALA A 116 -14.43 20.67 -13.56
C ALA A 116 -13.01 20.74 -13.00
N THR A 117 -12.81 21.46 -11.90
CA THR A 117 -11.54 21.61 -11.21
C THR A 117 -11.75 21.61 -9.70
N PRO A 118 -10.71 21.37 -8.89
CA PRO A 118 -10.82 21.55 -7.44
C PRO A 118 -11.26 22.95 -7.00
N GLY A 119 -11.03 23.99 -7.80
CA GLY A 119 -11.50 25.36 -7.52
C GLY A 119 -13.03 25.48 -7.48
N ASP A 120 -13.76 24.57 -8.14
CA ASP A 120 -15.22 24.56 -8.20
C ASP A 120 -15.88 23.91 -6.96
N LEU A 121 -15.08 23.46 -5.99
CA LEU A 121 -15.56 22.81 -4.77
C LEU A 121 -16.21 23.80 -3.78
N ALA A 122 -16.00 25.11 -3.92
CA ALA A 122 -16.59 26.08 -3.01
C ALA A 122 -18.14 25.98 -2.96
N GLY A 123 -18.67 25.83 -1.74
CA GLY A 123 -20.10 25.65 -1.48
C GLY A 123 -20.65 24.26 -1.78
N LYS A 124 -19.79 23.28 -2.09
CA LYS A 124 -20.18 21.89 -2.40
C LYS A 124 -20.10 20.97 -1.18
N VAL A 125 -20.78 19.84 -1.27
CA VAL A 125 -20.66 18.73 -0.32
C VAL A 125 -19.61 17.75 -0.82
N LEU A 126 -18.50 17.63 -0.09
CA LEU A 126 -17.38 16.75 -0.43
C LEU A 126 -17.40 15.50 0.46
N GLY A 127 -17.59 14.32 -0.12
CA GLY A 127 -17.37 13.05 0.57
C GLY A 127 -15.88 12.73 0.65
N VAL A 128 -15.36 12.40 1.82
CA VAL A 128 -13.94 12.07 2.03
C VAL A 128 -13.80 10.71 2.70
N ALA A 129 -13.09 9.81 2.04
CA ALA A 129 -12.75 8.52 2.62
C ALA A 129 -11.70 8.70 3.72
N GLY A 130 -11.97 8.16 4.91
CA GLY A 130 -11.17 8.39 6.10
C GLY A 130 -11.70 9.57 6.93
N GLY A 131 -10.79 10.33 7.53
CA GLY A 131 -11.12 11.45 8.42
C GLY A 131 -10.37 12.73 8.04
N PRO A 132 -10.45 13.78 8.87
CA PRO A 132 -9.75 15.05 8.62
C PRO A 132 -8.23 14.92 8.48
N ALA A 133 -7.64 13.87 9.06
CA ALA A 133 -6.22 13.55 8.95
C ALA A 133 -5.89 12.61 7.77
N ASP A 134 -6.84 12.32 6.89
CA ASP A 134 -6.57 11.54 5.68
C ASP A 134 -5.58 12.29 4.77
N LYS A 135 -4.60 11.56 4.24
CA LYS A 135 -3.50 12.14 3.46
C LYS A 135 -3.99 12.70 2.13
N SER A 136 -4.94 12.02 1.47
CA SER A 136 -5.53 12.50 0.22
C SER A 136 -6.25 13.82 0.47
N PHE A 137 -6.98 13.92 1.59
CA PHE A 137 -7.67 15.15 1.95
C PHE A 137 -6.70 16.30 2.26
N VAL A 138 -5.61 16.02 2.98
CA VAL A 138 -4.57 17.03 3.26
C VAL A 138 -3.89 17.51 1.98
N VAL A 139 -3.62 16.61 1.03
CA VAL A 139 -3.07 16.97 -0.28
C VAL A 139 -4.06 17.81 -1.08
N LEU A 140 -5.35 17.45 -1.09
CA LEU A 140 -6.39 18.27 -1.73
C LEU A 140 -6.51 19.65 -1.08
N GLN A 141 -6.44 19.75 0.25
CA GLN A 141 -6.42 21.04 0.96
C GLN A 141 -5.21 21.89 0.54
N ALA A 142 -4.03 21.29 0.45
CA ALA A 142 -2.81 21.97 0.01
C ALA A 142 -2.95 22.47 -1.44
N TYR A 143 -3.46 21.62 -2.33
CA TYR A 143 -3.66 21.97 -3.74
C TYR A 143 -4.73 23.05 -3.91
N TYR A 144 -5.85 22.94 -3.22
CA TYR A 144 -6.89 23.96 -3.24
C TYR A 144 -6.38 25.32 -2.74
N HIS A 145 -5.59 25.32 -1.66
CA HIS A 145 -4.93 26.53 -1.17
C HIS A 145 -3.92 27.08 -2.19
N HIS A 146 -3.15 26.22 -2.86
CA HIS A 146 -2.23 26.64 -3.92
C HIS A 146 -2.97 27.38 -5.06
N LEU A 147 -4.14 26.86 -5.47
CA LEU A 147 -4.95 27.45 -6.54
C LEU A 147 -5.66 28.75 -6.15
N THR A 148 -6.20 28.81 -4.93
CA THR A 148 -7.19 29.83 -4.55
C THR A 148 -6.73 30.77 -3.42
N GLY A 149 -5.71 30.37 -2.67
CA GLY A 149 -5.30 31.01 -1.42
C GLY A 149 -6.25 30.79 -0.24
N ALA A 150 -7.34 30.03 -0.42
CA ALA A 150 -8.32 29.77 0.63
C ALA A 150 -8.12 28.37 1.26
N ALA A 151 -8.58 28.22 2.51
CA ALA A 151 -8.59 26.92 3.20
C ALA A 151 -9.81 26.11 2.76
N LEU A 152 -9.61 24.99 2.06
CA LEU A 152 -10.68 24.14 1.54
C LEU A 152 -11.71 23.75 2.62
N ALA A 153 -11.26 23.40 3.83
CA ALA A 153 -12.15 23.02 4.93
C ALA A 153 -13.16 24.11 5.34
N GLU A 154 -12.91 25.38 4.99
CA GLU A 154 -13.83 26.51 5.19
C GLU A 154 -14.74 26.75 3.98
N GLN A 155 -14.47 26.10 2.85
CA GLN A 155 -15.16 26.30 1.58
C GLN A 155 -16.14 25.18 1.24
N VAL A 156 -16.03 23.99 1.84
CA VAL A 156 -16.89 22.83 1.56
C VAL A 156 -17.63 22.35 2.81
N GLU A 157 -18.75 21.67 2.61
CA GLU A 157 -19.30 20.75 3.63
C GLU A 157 -18.62 19.39 3.47
N ALA A 158 -17.61 19.09 4.30
CA ALA A 158 -16.92 17.81 4.27
C ALA A 158 -17.69 16.72 5.04
N ARG A 159 -17.92 15.56 4.40
CA ARG A 159 -18.51 14.37 5.01
C ARG A 159 -17.50 13.24 5.02
N PHE A 160 -17.02 12.90 6.21
CA PHE A 160 -16.03 11.86 6.43
C PHE A 160 -16.68 10.49 6.64
N GLY A 161 -16.09 9.43 6.12
CA GLY A 161 -16.64 8.09 6.24
C GLY A 161 -15.74 6.98 5.74
N ALA A 162 -16.15 5.74 5.98
CA ALA A 162 -15.47 4.59 5.41
C ALA A 162 -15.55 4.63 3.86
N PRO A 163 -14.54 4.14 3.13
CA PRO A 163 -14.53 4.17 1.66
C PRO A 163 -15.81 3.64 0.96
N PRO A 164 -16.44 2.53 1.42
CA PRO A 164 -17.70 2.06 0.81
C PRO A 164 -18.85 3.05 1.00
N LEU A 165 -18.92 3.73 2.15
CA LEU A 165 -19.96 4.73 2.44
C LEU A 165 -19.80 5.95 1.54
N ILE A 166 -18.58 6.43 1.33
CA ILE A 166 -18.31 7.56 0.43
C ILE A 166 -18.67 7.20 -1.01
N ASN A 167 -18.36 5.97 -1.44
CA ASN A 167 -18.75 5.50 -2.76
C ASN A 167 -20.28 5.44 -2.94
N GLU A 168 -21.02 4.95 -1.93
CA GLU A 168 -22.48 4.93 -1.95
C GLU A 168 -23.10 6.34 -1.95
N LEU A 169 -22.57 7.25 -1.13
CA LEU A 169 -23.01 8.65 -1.12
C LEU A 169 -22.78 9.33 -2.46
N LEU A 170 -21.65 9.03 -3.13
CA LEU A 170 -21.36 9.57 -4.45
C LEU A 170 -22.34 9.00 -5.50
N ALA A 171 -22.61 7.70 -5.47
CA ALA A 171 -23.55 7.04 -6.39
C ALA A 171 -25.01 7.49 -6.22
N SER A 172 -25.42 7.77 -4.97
CA SER A 172 -26.79 8.21 -4.65
C SER A 172 -27.01 9.72 -4.76
N GLY A 173 -25.97 10.51 -5.10
CA GLY A 173 -26.04 11.97 -5.13
C GLY A 173 -26.11 12.62 -3.74
N GLY A 174 -25.72 11.88 -2.70
CA GLY A 174 -25.60 12.39 -1.33
C GLY A 174 -24.40 13.32 -1.11
N VAL A 175 -23.43 13.33 -2.03
CA VAL A 175 -22.30 14.28 -2.11
C VAL A 175 -22.12 14.73 -3.56
N ASP A 176 -21.58 15.94 -3.76
CA ASP A 176 -21.33 16.51 -5.09
C ASP A 176 -20.02 15.98 -5.72
N ALA A 177 -19.06 15.62 -4.87
CA ALA A 177 -17.78 15.02 -5.24
C ALA A 177 -17.31 14.04 -4.17
N GLY A 178 -16.53 13.04 -4.55
CA GLY A 178 -15.94 12.06 -3.66
C GLY A 178 -14.42 12.05 -3.78
N LEU A 179 -13.73 12.19 -2.66
CA LEU A 179 -12.30 11.94 -2.52
C LEU A 179 -12.13 10.56 -1.87
N ASN A 180 -11.80 9.55 -2.67
CA ASN A 180 -11.78 8.16 -2.22
C ASN A 180 -10.47 7.47 -2.61
N PHE A 181 -10.25 6.25 -2.08
CA PHE A 181 -9.06 5.45 -2.41
C PHE A 181 -9.17 4.88 -3.82
N TRP A 182 -8.02 4.66 -4.46
CA TRP A 182 -7.91 4.28 -5.88
C TRP A 182 -8.87 3.17 -6.32
N HIS A 183 -9.06 2.12 -5.52
CA HIS A 183 -9.89 0.98 -5.89
C HIS A 183 -11.39 1.27 -5.79
N TRP A 184 -11.79 2.24 -4.98
CA TRP A 184 -13.16 2.77 -4.99
C TRP A 184 -13.36 3.76 -6.12
N ASN A 185 -12.36 4.58 -6.44
CA ASN A 185 -12.36 5.41 -7.64
C ASN A 185 -12.49 4.56 -8.91
N ALA A 186 -11.78 3.44 -9.00
CA ALA A 186 -11.92 2.48 -10.09
C ALA A 186 -13.37 1.97 -10.22
N ARG A 187 -14.04 1.66 -9.10
CA ARG A 187 -15.46 1.26 -9.10
C ARG A 187 -16.38 2.37 -9.59
N ALA A 188 -16.13 3.60 -9.15
CA ALA A 188 -16.87 4.76 -9.60
C ALA A 188 -16.66 5.03 -11.10
N LYS A 189 -15.42 4.94 -11.60
CA LYS A 189 -15.07 5.06 -13.02
C LYS A 189 -15.75 3.99 -13.87
N ALA A 190 -15.75 2.74 -13.41
CA ALA A 190 -16.47 1.64 -14.08
C ALA A 190 -17.99 1.89 -14.15
N ALA A 191 -18.55 2.59 -13.16
CA ALA A 191 -19.94 3.04 -13.15
C ALA A 191 -20.19 4.32 -13.98
N GLY A 192 -19.19 4.83 -14.69
CA GLY A 192 -19.30 5.99 -15.60
C GLY A 192 -19.05 7.35 -14.95
N MET A 193 -18.57 7.39 -13.70
CA MET A 193 -18.12 8.64 -13.07
C MET A 193 -16.75 9.07 -13.59
N VAL A 194 -16.40 10.33 -13.36
CA VAL A 194 -15.19 10.96 -13.90
C VAL A 194 -14.22 11.29 -12.79
N GLU A 195 -12.96 10.86 -12.93
CA GLU A 195 -11.86 11.36 -12.12
C GLU A 195 -11.38 12.69 -12.68
N ILE A 196 -11.54 13.74 -11.89
CA ILE A 196 -11.14 15.10 -12.29
C ILE A 196 -9.66 15.33 -12.00
N LEU A 197 -9.16 14.75 -10.90
CA LEU A 197 -7.79 14.89 -10.49
C LEU A 197 -7.39 13.78 -9.52
N SER A 198 -6.31 13.06 -9.83
CA SER A 198 -5.69 12.09 -8.92
C SER A 198 -4.82 12.80 -7.87
N VAL A 199 -4.58 12.15 -6.74
CA VAL A 199 -3.63 12.66 -5.72
C VAL A 199 -2.20 12.73 -6.28
N ALA A 200 -1.84 11.87 -7.23
CA ALA A 200 -0.54 11.89 -7.89
C ALA A 200 -0.37 13.17 -8.72
N GLU A 201 -1.39 13.54 -9.49
CA GLU A 201 -1.42 14.82 -10.22
C GLU A 201 -1.41 16.01 -9.25
N MET A 202 -2.12 15.94 -8.12
CA MET A 202 -2.04 17.00 -7.10
C MET A 202 -0.62 17.17 -6.56
N PHE A 203 0.11 16.07 -6.29
CA PHE A 203 1.51 16.15 -5.89
C PHE A 203 2.39 16.78 -6.97
N ALA A 204 2.20 16.40 -8.23
CA ALA A 204 2.94 16.96 -9.36
C ALA A 204 2.72 18.48 -9.49
N GLU A 205 1.47 18.93 -9.42
CA GLU A 205 1.13 20.36 -9.45
C GLU A 205 1.65 21.12 -8.21
N LEU A 206 1.82 20.43 -7.08
CA LEU A 206 2.45 20.96 -5.87
C LEU A 206 4.00 20.94 -5.92
N GLY A 207 4.58 20.50 -7.04
CA GLY A 207 6.01 20.60 -7.34
C GLY A 207 6.82 19.34 -7.06
N LEU A 208 6.19 18.18 -6.83
CA LEU A 208 6.90 16.91 -6.71
C LEU A 208 7.15 16.32 -8.10
N GLU A 209 8.43 16.08 -8.44
CA GLU A 209 8.80 15.48 -9.73
C GLU A 209 8.40 14.01 -9.83
N GLU A 210 8.42 13.29 -8.70
CA GLU A 210 8.09 11.88 -8.61
C GLU A 210 6.91 11.66 -7.64
N THR A 211 6.08 10.66 -7.93
CA THR A 211 4.97 10.31 -7.04
C THR A 211 5.51 9.59 -5.81
N PRO A 212 5.24 10.06 -4.57
CA PRO A 212 5.72 9.39 -3.37
C PRO A 212 5.04 8.02 -3.19
N PRO A 213 5.76 6.96 -2.79
CA PRO A 213 5.14 5.69 -2.41
C PRO A 213 4.39 5.86 -1.09
N LEU A 214 3.06 6.02 -1.15
CA LEU A 214 2.24 6.24 0.05
C LEU A 214 2.25 5.03 0.99
N LEU A 215 2.35 3.82 0.43
CA LEU A 215 2.33 2.57 1.18
C LEU A 215 3.62 1.76 0.99
N GLY A 216 3.97 0.99 2.00
CA GLY A 216 5.13 0.10 1.99
C GLY A 216 4.97 -1.09 2.92
N TRP A 217 5.68 -2.17 2.57
CA TRP A 217 5.86 -3.31 3.45
C TRP A 217 6.64 -2.87 4.67
N THR A 218 5.96 -2.85 5.82
CA THR A 218 6.44 -2.26 7.06
C THR A 218 6.69 -3.34 8.10
N PHE A 219 7.85 -3.27 8.74
CA PHE A 219 8.35 -4.22 9.73
C PHE A 219 9.30 -3.50 10.71
N SER A 220 9.75 -4.16 11.77
CA SER A 220 10.76 -3.60 12.67
C SER A 220 12.18 -3.94 12.21
N GLU A 221 13.16 -3.11 12.54
CA GLU A 221 14.59 -3.43 12.33
C GLU A 221 14.98 -4.72 13.05
N ALA A 222 14.37 -5.03 14.20
CA ALA A 222 14.53 -6.32 14.86
C ALA A 222 14.10 -7.51 13.97
N VAL A 223 12.92 -7.45 13.34
CA VAL A 223 12.46 -8.47 12.38
C VAL A 223 13.38 -8.53 11.17
N ALA A 224 13.83 -7.39 10.66
CA ALA A 224 14.78 -7.34 9.54
C ALA A 224 16.11 -8.01 9.86
N ALA A 225 16.57 -7.95 11.12
CA ALA A 225 17.79 -8.62 11.57
C ALA A 225 17.56 -10.13 11.80
N GLU A 226 16.48 -10.50 12.49
CA GLU A 226 16.16 -11.87 12.86
C GLU A 226 15.76 -12.73 11.66
N LYS A 227 14.89 -12.19 10.79
CA LYS A 227 14.29 -12.89 9.63
C LYS A 227 14.77 -12.35 8.29
N SER A 228 16.00 -11.81 8.25
CA SER A 228 16.59 -11.15 7.06
C SER A 228 16.41 -11.93 5.75
N ALA A 229 16.71 -13.23 5.75
CA ALA A 229 16.59 -14.08 4.56
C ALA A 229 15.14 -14.28 4.11
N ALA A 230 14.22 -14.55 5.05
CA ALA A 230 12.80 -14.73 4.74
C ALA A 230 12.17 -13.43 4.23
N LEU A 231 12.54 -12.29 4.84
CA LEU A 231 12.08 -10.97 4.42
C LEU A 231 12.59 -10.61 3.01
N ALA A 232 13.87 -10.84 2.71
CA ALA A 232 14.43 -10.59 1.39
C ALA A 232 13.75 -11.45 0.30
N ARG A 233 13.57 -12.75 0.56
CA ARG A 233 12.87 -13.67 -0.36
C ARG A 233 11.41 -13.28 -0.58
N PHE A 234 10.72 -12.81 0.46
CA PHE A 234 9.37 -12.27 0.33
C PHE A 234 9.34 -11.01 -0.55
N LEU A 235 10.26 -10.07 -0.34
CA LEU A 235 10.34 -8.86 -1.16
C LEU A 235 10.67 -9.20 -2.61
N ASP A 236 11.56 -10.17 -2.86
CA ASP A 236 11.87 -10.66 -4.21
C ASP A 236 10.64 -11.26 -4.90
N ALA A 237 9.86 -12.07 -4.17
CA ALA A 237 8.60 -12.63 -4.64
C ALA A 237 7.56 -11.54 -4.91
N SER A 238 7.43 -10.55 -4.02
CA SER A 238 6.52 -9.40 -4.15
C SER A 238 6.81 -8.59 -5.41
N PHE A 239 8.05 -8.17 -5.62
CA PHE A 239 8.41 -7.41 -6.80
C PHE A 239 8.38 -8.26 -8.09
N GLU A 240 8.64 -9.57 -8.03
CA GLU A 240 8.45 -10.45 -9.20
C GLU A 240 6.97 -10.59 -9.56
N ALA A 241 6.10 -10.77 -8.58
CA ALA A 241 4.66 -10.81 -8.79
C ALA A 241 4.16 -9.51 -9.44
N LYS A 242 4.64 -8.36 -8.97
CA LYS A 242 4.31 -7.06 -9.57
C LYS A 242 4.80 -6.91 -11.01
N ALA A 243 6.02 -7.37 -11.31
CA ALA A 243 6.53 -7.36 -12.69
C ALA A 243 5.64 -8.21 -13.62
N ILE A 244 5.21 -9.38 -13.17
CA ILE A 244 4.28 -10.23 -13.94
C ILE A 244 2.90 -9.58 -14.05
N LEU A 245 2.35 -9.02 -12.96
CA LEU A 245 1.07 -8.32 -12.96
C LEU A 245 1.08 -7.10 -13.90
N LEU A 246 2.22 -6.44 -14.10
CA LEU A 246 2.34 -5.37 -15.08
C LEU A 246 2.18 -5.85 -16.52
N GLU A 247 2.66 -7.04 -16.85
CA GLU A 247 2.86 -7.49 -18.23
C GLU A 247 1.86 -8.55 -18.70
N ASP A 248 1.31 -9.36 -17.79
CA ASP A 248 0.48 -10.52 -18.13
C ASP A 248 -0.97 -10.36 -17.65
N ASP A 249 -1.88 -10.19 -18.61
CA ASP A 249 -3.33 -10.10 -18.37
C ASP A 249 -3.92 -11.41 -17.83
N ALA A 250 -3.35 -12.58 -18.17
CA ALA A 250 -3.90 -13.87 -17.77
C ALA A 250 -3.79 -14.12 -16.25
N VAL A 251 -2.79 -13.53 -15.60
CA VAL A 251 -2.65 -13.62 -14.14
C VAL A 251 -3.82 -12.94 -13.43
N TRP A 252 -4.32 -11.83 -14.00
CA TRP A 252 -5.45 -11.09 -13.44
C TRP A 252 -6.76 -11.86 -13.50
N GLU A 253 -6.97 -12.69 -14.53
CA GLU A 253 -8.21 -13.47 -14.67
C GLU A 253 -8.48 -14.35 -13.45
N ASN A 254 -7.42 -14.91 -12.84
CA ASN A 254 -7.52 -15.72 -11.63
C ASN A 254 -7.80 -14.90 -10.35
N LEU A 255 -7.68 -13.57 -10.40
CA LEU A 255 -7.93 -12.65 -9.30
C LEU A 255 -9.33 -12.01 -9.37
N ALA A 256 -10.04 -12.13 -10.50
CA ALA A 256 -11.31 -11.44 -10.72
C ALA A 256 -12.36 -11.70 -9.62
N GLY A 257 -12.37 -12.91 -9.04
CA GLY A 257 -13.25 -13.27 -7.93
C GLY A 257 -12.97 -12.44 -6.66
N ILE A 258 -11.71 -12.38 -6.21
CA ILE A 258 -11.31 -11.64 -5.00
C ILE A 258 -11.30 -10.12 -5.21
N MET A 259 -11.25 -9.68 -6.47
CA MET A 259 -11.45 -8.27 -6.85
C MET A 259 -12.94 -7.86 -6.75
N GLY A 260 -13.86 -8.83 -6.69
CA GLY A 260 -15.30 -8.59 -6.79
C GLY A 260 -15.73 -8.15 -8.19
N ALA A 261 -15.02 -8.60 -9.23
CA ALA A 261 -15.21 -8.18 -10.63
C ALA A 261 -15.38 -9.36 -11.60
N ALA A 262 -15.62 -10.58 -11.11
CA ALA A 262 -15.74 -11.78 -11.93
C ALA A 262 -16.81 -11.69 -13.04
N ASP A 263 -17.92 -11.01 -12.74
CA ASP A 263 -19.07 -10.85 -13.66
C ASP A 263 -19.14 -9.44 -14.28
N ASP A 264 -18.12 -8.60 -14.07
CA ASP A 264 -18.08 -7.21 -14.54
C ASP A 264 -16.74 -6.93 -15.25
N ALA A 265 -16.73 -7.12 -16.56
CA ALA A 265 -15.53 -6.94 -17.38
C ALA A 265 -15.02 -5.49 -17.40
N VAL A 266 -15.90 -4.50 -17.24
CA VAL A 266 -15.51 -3.07 -17.22
C VAL A 266 -14.81 -2.78 -15.90
N LEU A 267 -15.41 -3.20 -14.78
CA LEU A 267 -14.79 -3.06 -13.47
C LEU A 267 -13.46 -3.82 -13.38
N PHE A 268 -13.41 -5.04 -13.92
CA PHE A 268 -12.21 -5.86 -13.93
C PHE A 268 -11.05 -5.14 -14.63
N ALA A 269 -11.28 -4.65 -15.85
CA ALA A 269 -10.27 -3.92 -16.61
C ALA A 269 -9.84 -2.65 -15.87
N GLN A 270 -10.79 -1.88 -15.32
CA GLN A 270 -10.50 -0.65 -14.60
C GLN A 270 -9.64 -0.89 -13.34
N LEU A 271 -9.97 -1.92 -12.54
CA LEU A 271 -9.21 -2.25 -11.33
C LEU A 271 -7.80 -2.74 -11.65
N ARG A 272 -7.64 -3.55 -12.70
CA ARG A 272 -6.34 -4.01 -13.18
C ARG A 272 -5.47 -2.83 -13.59
N ASP A 273 -6.00 -1.98 -14.46
CA ASP A 273 -5.24 -0.88 -15.06
C ASP A 273 -4.85 0.16 -13.99
N ASP A 274 -5.76 0.47 -13.05
CA ASP A 274 -5.46 1.37 -11.92
C ASP A 274 -4.48 0.75 -10.92
N TYR A 275 -4.53 -0.57 -10.67
CA TYR A 275 -3.51 -1.22 -9.84
C TYR A 275 -2.14 -1.12 -10.51
N ARG A 276 -2.05 -1.39 -11.83
CA ARG A 276 -0.81 -1.31 -12.60
C ARG A 276 -0.17 0.08 -12.54
N ALA A 277 -0.99 1.13 -12.64
CA ALA A 277 -0.53 2.52 -12.50
C ALA A 277 0.14 2.79 -11.14
N GLY A 278 -0.20 2.01 -10.10
CA GLY A 278 0.35 2.13 -8.77
C GLY A 278 1.52 1.20 -8.44
N ILE A 279 1.99 0.38 -9.39
CA ILE A 279 3.08 -0.57 -9.14
C ILE A 279 4.42 0.15 -9.02
N VAL A 280 5.13 -0.12 -7.93
CA VAL A 280 6.55 0.24 -7.76
C VAL A 280 7.42 -0.88 -8.34
N SER A 281 8.37 -0.54 -9.22
CA SER A 281 9.23 -1.51 -9.92
C SER A 281 10.55 -1.85 -9.21
N GLY A 282 10.94 -1.06 -8.21
CA GLY A 282 12.20 -1.21 -7.48
C GLY A 282 12.29 -0.21 -6.33
N VAL A 283 13.45 -0.14 -5.67
CA VAL A 283 13.69 0.82 -4.59
C VAL A 283 14.61 1.92 -5.10
N HIS A 284 14.07 3.12 -5.32
CA HIS A 284 14.85 4.24 -5.84
C HIS A 284 15.03 5.34 -4.80
N GLU A 285 16.19 5.99 -4.81
CA GLU A 285 16.43 7.18 -3.97
C GLU A 285 15.44 8.31 -4.28
N ALA A 286 14.97 8.39 -5.53
CA ALA A 286 13.97 9.36 -5.97
C ALA A 286 12.62 9.17 -5.25
N ASP A 287 12.21 7.92 -5.01
CA ASP A 287 10.98 7.58 -4.26
C ASP A 287 11.07 8.09 -2.81
N VAL A 288 12.25 7.91 -2.19
CA VAL A 288 12.53 8.38 -0.83
C VAL A 288 12.57 9.90 -0.77
N ALA A 289 13.15 10.56 -1.78
CA ALA A 289 13.16 12.02 -1.89
C ALA A 289 11.75 12.59 -2.06
N ALA A 290 10.92 11.97 -2.91
CA ALA A 290 9.52 12.33 -3.08
C ALA A 290 8.73 12.16 -1.78
N ALA A 291 8.93 11.06 -1.05
CA ALA A 291 8.29 10.84 0.24
C ALA A 291 8.69 11.90 1.29
N ARG A 292 9.94 12.38 1.29
CA ARG A 292 10.38 13.50 2.16
C ARG A 292 9.65 14.80 1.82
N GLN A 293 9.53 15.13 0.53
CA GLN A 293 8.81 16.32 0.07
C GLN A 293 7.31 16.23 0.44
N ALA A 294 6.71 15.07 0.20
CA ALA A 294 5.33 14.79 0.57
C ALA A 294 5.11 14.89 2.08
N PHE A 295 6.03 14.36 2.90
CA PHE A 295 5.96 14.47 4.35
C PHE A 295 5.96 15.93 4.81
N ALA A 296 6.84 16.77 4.27
CA ALA A 296 6.89 18.19 4.61
C ALA A 296 5.59 18.93 4.24
N LEU A 297 4.98 18.56 3.11
CA LEU A 297 3.68 19.08 2.68
C LEU A 297 2.57 18.64 3.64
N LEU A 298 2.51 17.36 3.96
CA LEU A 298 1.55 16.80 4.92
C LEU A 298 1.72 17.42 6.32
N ALA A 299 2.95 17.67 6.75
CA ALA A 299 3.23 18.35 8.01
C ALA A 299 2.71 19.79 8.01
N ARG A 300 2.91 20.52 6.91
CA ARG A 300 2.48 21.92 6.78
C ARG A 300 0.96 22.08 6.77
N TYR A 301 0.24 21.21 6.06
CA TYR A 301 -1.20 21.36 5.84
C TYR A 301 -2.06 20.48 6.74
N GLY A 302 -1.53 19.34 7.18
CA GLY A 302 -2.23 18.38 8.05
C GLY A 302 -1.80 18.46 9.52
N GLY A 303 -0.59 18.94 9.79
CA GLY A 303 -0.08 19.09 11.15
C GLY A 303 0.06 17.75 11.89
N ARG A 304 0.08 17.84 13.23
CA ARG A 304 0.44 16.71 14.09
C ARG A 304 -0.47 15.49 13.99
N ASP A 305 -1.72 15.68 13.59
CA ASP A 305 -2.68 14.58 13.47
C ASP A 305 -2.34 13.67 12.28
N VAL A 306 -1.51 14.14 11.34
CA VAL A 306 -1.08 13.41 10.14
C VAL A 306 0.34 12.86 10.27
N VAL A 307 1.27 13.67 10.80
CA VAL A 307 2.71 13.34 10.80
C VAL A 307 3.31 13.15 12.20
N GLY A 308 2.51 13.28 13.26
CA GLY A 308 2.99 13.35 14.64
C GLY A 308 3.67 14.68 14.98
N GLU A 309 4.45 14.72 16.05
CA GLU A 309 5.06 15.97 16.55
C GLU A 309 6.21 16.52 15.69
N GLN A 310 6.59 15.83 14.60
CA GLN A 310 7.71 16.22 13.74
C GLN A 310 7.23 16.89 12.46
N VAL A 311 8.10 17.74 11.91
CA VAL A 311 7.87 18.41 10.61
C VAL A 311 8.80 17.89 9.50
N GLU A 312 9.74 16.99 9.86
CA GLU A 312 10.65 16.32 8.94
C GLU A 312 10.50 14.79 9.06
N MET A 313 10.65 14.09 7.94
CA MET A 313 10.59 12.63 7.93
C MET A 313 11.79 12.03 8.67
N ALA A 314 11.53 11.09 9.57
CA ALA A 314 12.57 10.46 10.39
C ALA A 314 13.56 9.66 9.53
N PRO A 315 14.88 9.75 9.81
CA PRO A 315 15.86 8.86 9.19
C PRO A 315 15.54 7.39 9.45
N GLY A 316 15.73 6.52 8.46
CA GLY A 316 15.43 5.09 8.55
C GLY A 316 13.94 4.73 8.39
N THR A 317 13.07 5.68 8.05
CA THR A 317 11.69 5.38 7.65
C THR A 317 11.65 4.38 6.49
N PHE A 318 12.48 4.56 5.48
CA PHE A 318 12.69 3.58 4.42
C PHE A 318 13.92 2.72 4.73
N TRP A 319 13.80 1.41 4.51
CA TRP A 319 14.83 0.44 4.85
C TRP A 319 15.92 0.41 3.78
N GLU A 320 17.16 0.68 4.20
CA GLU A 320 18.34 0.66 3.31
C GLU A 320 18.91 -0.76 3.09
N GLY A 321 18.39 -1.76 3.82
CA GLY A 321 18.88 -3.14 3.79
C GLY A 321 18.36 -3.99 2.61
N TYR A 322 17.57 -3.39 1.71
CA TYR A 322 17.06 -4.05 0.51
C TYR A 322 17.24 -3.17 -0.72
N SER A 323 17.61 -3.80 -1.84
CA SER A 323 17.78 -3.13 -3.13
C SER A 323 17.20 -3.99 -4.24
N ARG A 324 16.48 -3.37 -5.18
CA ARG A 324 16.04 -3.98 -6.43
C ARG A 324 15.95 -2.91 -7.51
#